data_AF-A0AAV8VYK9-F1
#
_entry.id   AF-A0AAV8VYK9-F1
#
_cell.length_a   1.000
_cell.length_b   1.000
_cell.length_c   1.000
_cell.angle_alpha   90.00
_cell.angle_beta   90.00
_cell.angle_gamma   90.00
#
_symmetry.space_group_name_H-M   'P 1'
#
loop_
_entity.id
_entity.type
_entity.pdbx_description
1 polymer ?
#
loop_
_entity_poly.entity_id
_entity_poly.type
_entity_poly.pdbx_seq_one_letter_code
_entity_poly.pdbx_strand_id
1 'polypeptide(L)'
;MQVKQDVPMKFKTPCLIIGVSHLVLLIFSLYERIWELIKLEEPFQLQDHTVVLTSHVIQIIAIGLLICGSVTGNTYYIIPWLICTALLFLTASVYAVLYMSQDETSQKLINFLVIGVIWATWYIVLKFHLENRIRKR
;
A
#
# COMPACT_ATOMS: atom_id res chain seq x y z
N MET A 1 -22.65 -10.36 -28.58
CA MET A 1 -21.24 -9.92 -28.62
C MET A 1 -21.09 -8.79 -27.61
N GLN A 2 -20.59 -9.07 -26.41
CA GLN A 2 -20.36 -8.00 -25.42
C GLN A 2 -19.16 -7.19 -25.89
N VAL A 3 -19.42 -5.93 -26.27
CA VAL A 3 -18.37 -4.95 -26.51
C VAL A 3 -17.57 -4.83 -25.21
N LYS A 4 -16.34 -5.33 -25.22
CA LYS A 4 -15.37 -5.14 -24.14
C LYS A 4 -15.16 -3.63 -24.07
N GLN A 5 -15.86 -2.95 -23.16
CA GLN A 5 -15.61 -1.53 -22.91
C GLN A 5 -14.19 -1.45 -22.37
N ASP A 6 -13.26 -1.04 -23.22
CA ASP A 6 -11.89 -0.76 -22.84
C ASP A 6 -11.91 0.28 -21.72
N VAL A 7 -11.47 -0.15 -20.53
CA VAL A 7 -11.31 0.72 -19.36
C VAL A 7 -10.38 1.86 -19.79
N PRO A 8 -10.80 3.14 -19.75
CA PRO A 8 -9.91 4.21 -20.15
C PRO A 8 -8.67 4.20 -19.27
N MET A 9 -7.53 4.25 -19.94
CA MET A 9 -6.21 4.05 -19.37
C MET A 9 -5.79 5.06 -18.30
N LYS A 10 -6.55 6.16 -18.09
CA LYS A 10 -6.06 7.33 -17.35
C LYS A 10 -5.66 7.04 -15.91
N PHE A 11 -6.36 6.13 -15.21
CA PHE A 11 -6.05 5.76 -13.82
C PHE A 11 -5.57 4.32 -13.66
N LYS A 12 -5.59 3.52 -14.72
CA LYS A 12 -5.05 2.14 -14.71
C LYS A 12 -3.54 2.15 -14.46
N THR A 13 -2.80 2.95 -15.23
CA THR A 13 -1.34 3.04 -15.13
C THR A 13 -0.89 3.58 -13.77
N PRO A 14 -1.48 4.68 -13.23
CA PRO A 14 -1.21 5.12 -11.86
C PRO A 14 -1.43 4.04 -10.79
N CYS A 15 -2.54 3.30 -10.83
CA CYS A 15 -2.81 2.23 -9.84
C CYS A 15 -1.79 1.09 -9.94
N LEU A 16 -1.36 0.73 -11.16
CA LEU A 16 -0.30 -0.25 -11.35
C LEU A 16 1.04 0.23 -10.80
N ILE A 17 1.42 1.49 -11.06
CA ILE A 17 2.63 2.10 -10.50
C ILE A 17 2.58 2.08 -8.97
N ILE A 18 1.44 2.41 -8.37
CA ILE A 18 1.24 2.34 -6.91
C ILE A 18 1.46 0.91 -6.41
N GLY A 19 0.83 -0.09 -7.03
CA GLY A 19 0.99 -1.48 -6.66
C GLY A 19 2.44 -1.99 -6.78
N VAL A 20 3.11 -1.70 -7.89
CA VAL A 20 4.52 -2.06 -8.10
C VAL A 20 5.43 -1.35 -7.10
N SER A 21 5.18 -0.07 -6.81
CA SER A 21 5.98 0.68 -5.82
C SER A 21 5.86 0.07 -4.43
N HIS A 22 4.65 -0.31 -4.00
CA HIS A 22 4.44 -1.00 -2.73
C HIS A 22 5.15 -2.37 -2.71
N LEU A 23 5.11 -3.10 -3.83
CA LEU A 23 5.82 -4.39 -3.94
C LEU A 23 7.33 -4.22 -3.80
N VAL A 24 7.91 -3.22 -4.45
CA VAL A 24 9.35 -2.92 -4.36
C VAL A 24 9.73 -2.55 -2.93
N LEU A 25 8.97 -1.68 -2.27
CA LEU A 25 9.20 -1.32 -0.86
C LEU A 25 9.10 -2.53 0.06
N LEU A 26 8.15 -3.43 -0.19
CA LEU A 26 7.99 -4.65 0.59
C LEU A 26 9.18 -5.61 0.41
N ILE A 27 9.71 -5.73 -0.81
CA ILE A 27 10.91 -6.53 -1.08
C ILE A 27 12.12 -5.94 -0.36
N PHE A 28 12.29 -4.62 -0.36
CA PHE A 28 13.36 -3.97 0.40
C PHE A 28 13.21 -4.22 1.90
N SER A 29 12.01 -4.08 2.46
CA SER A 29 11.73 -4.38 3.87
C SER A 29 12.04 -5.84 4.24
N LEU A 30 11.69 -6.80 3.37
CA LEU A 30 12.03 -8.21 3.58
C LEU A 30 13.54 -8.44 3.52
N TYR A 31 14.23 -7.81 2.58
CA TYR A 31 15.68 -7.91 2.44
C TYR A 31 16.39 -7.38 3.68
N GLU A 32 16.03 -6.18 4.15
CA GLU A 32 16.59 -5.59 5.37
C GLU A 32 16.37 -6.52 6.58
N ARG A 33 15.17 -7.09 6.70
CA ARG A 33 14.88 -7.99 7.82
C ARG A 33 15.69 -9.29 7.75
N ILE A 34 15.83 -9.89 6.56
CA ILE A 34 16.68 -11.07 6.36
C ILE A 34 18.14 -10.74 6.68
N TRP A 35 18.61 -9.57 6.27
CA TRP A 35 19.97 -9.11 6.54
C TRP A 35 20.22 -8.90 8.05
N GLU A 36 19.27 -8.30 8.78
CA GLU A 36 19.33 -8.18 10.23
C GLU A 36 19.45 -9.55 10.92
N LEU A 37 18.64 -10.53 10.49
CA LEU A 37 18.69 -11.89 11.02
C LEU A 37 20.05 -12.55 10.79
N ILE A 38 20.63 -12.37 9.60
CA ILE A 38 21.97 -12.89 9.29
C ILE A 38 23.04 -12.22 10.17
N LYS A 39 22.93 -10.90 10.37
CA LYS A 39 23.94 -10.12 11.10
C LYS A 39 23.92 -10.34 12.61
N LEU A 40 22.74 -10.55 13.19
CA LEU A 40 22.58 -10.71 14.63
C LEU A 40 22.98 -12.11 15.13
N GLU A 41 23.15 -13.10 14.24
CA GLU A 41 23.45 -14.51 14.59
C GLU A 41 22.51 -15.10 15.66
N GLU A 42 21.35 -14.47 15.90
CA GLU A 42 20.40 -14.90 16.92
C GLU A 42 19.71 -16.20 16.49
N PRO A 43 19.46 -17.13 17.43
CA PRO A 43 18.73 -18.34 17.13
C PRO A 43 17.32 -17.95 16.63
N PHE A 44 16.99 -18.33 15.40
CA PHE A 44 15.71 -18.03 14.78
C PHE A 44 14.55 -18.65 15.59
N GLN A 45 13.87 -17.84 16.41
CA GLN A 45 12.67 -18.25 17.12
C GLN A 45 11.43 -17.88 16.30
N LEU A 46 10.72 -18.90 15.81
CA LEU A 46 9.61 -18.72 14.89
C LEU A 46 8.46 -17.89 15.50
N GLN A 47 8.26 -17.97 16.82
CA GLN A 47 7.27 -17.19 17.55
C GLN A 47 7.53 -15.68 17.49
N ASP A 48 8.78 -15.25 17.60
CA ASP A 48 9.16 -13.82 17.59
C ASP A 48 8.98 -13.18 16.21
N HIS A 49 8.93 -14.00 15.16
CA HIS A 49 8.79 -13.54 13.78
C HIS A 49 7.41 -13.80 13.17
N THR A 50 6.52 -14.53 13.87
CA THR A 50 5.21 -14.93 13.33
C THR A 50 4.34 -13.71 12.99
N VAL A 51 4.31 -12.70 13.86
CA VAL A 51 3.52 -11.47 13.63
C VAL A 51 4.03 -10.69 12.42
N VAL A 52 5.36 -10.56 12.30
CA VAL A 52 6.02 -9.87 11.19
C VAL A 52 5.75 -10.60 9.88
N LEU A 53 5.93 -11.93 9.85
CA LEU A 53 5.69 -12.74 8.67
C LEU A 53 4.22 -12.68 8.23
N THR A 54 3.29 -12.77 9.18
CA THR A 54 1.85 -12.66 8.91
C THR A 54 1.50 -11.30 8.30
N SER A 55 2.07 -10.21 8.83
CA SER A 55 1.90 -8.87 8.28
C SER A 55 2.39 -8.78 6.83
N HIS A 56 3.57 -9.34 6.51
CA HIS A 56 4.08 -9.36 5.14
C HIS A 56 3.19 -10.16 4.19
N VAL A 57 2.69 -11.32 4.61
CA VAL A 57 1.75 -12.12 3.80
C VAL A 57 0.48 -11.33 3.49
N ILE A 58 -0.11 -10.66 4.49
CA ILE A 58 -1.30 -9.81 4.29
C ILE A 58 -0.99 -8.68 3.29
N GLN A 59 0.17 -8.04 3.40
CA GLN A 59 0.60 -6.98 2.48
C GLN A 59 0.78 -7.50 1.05
N ILE A 60 1.41 -8.65 0.85
CA ILE A 60 1.55 -9.30 -0.48
C ILE A 60 0.18 -9.56 -1.08
N ILE A 61 -0.76 -10.12 -0.30
CA ILE A 61 -2.12 -10.40 -0.76
C ILE A 61 -2.82 -9.10 -1.16
N ALA A 62 -2.77 -8.06 -0.33
CA ALA A 62 -3.38 -6.78 -0.63
C ALA A 62 -2.80 -6.13 -1.89
N ILE A 63 -1.49 -6.14 -2.06
CA ILE A 63 -0.81 -5.60 -3.26
C ILE A 63 -1.18 -6.41 -4.50
N GLY A 64 -1.18 -7.74 -4.41
CA GLY A 64 -1.60 -8.62 -5.50
C GLY A 64 -3.05 -8.36 -5.94
N LEU A 65 -3.95 -8.13 -4.98
CA LEU A 65 -5.33 -7.75 -5.24
C LEU A 65 -5.44 -6.39 -5.95
N LEU A 66 -4.66 -5.38 -5.53
CA LEU A 66 -4.60 -4.08 -6.23
C LEU A 66 -4.12 -4.23 -7.68
N ILE A 67 -3.02 -4.96 -7.90
CA ILE A 67 -2.45 -5.17 -9.24
C ILE A 67 -3.45 -5.92 -10.12
N CYS A 68 -4.00 -7.03 -9.62
CA CYS A 68 -4.99 -7.83 -10.35
C CYS A 68 -6.25 -7.00 -10.67
N GLY A 69 -6.78 -6.25 -9.70
CA GLY A 69 -7.91 -5.35 -9.89
C GLY A 69 -7.64 -4.25 -10.92
N SER A 70 -6.41 -3.72 -10.95
CA SER A 70 -5.97 -2.72 -11.92
C SER A 70 -5.83 -3.29 -13.33
N VAL A 71 -5.28 -4.50 -13.48
CA VAL A 71 -5.14 -5.17 -14.79
C VAL A 71 -6.50 -5.56 -15.36
N THR A 72 -7.34 -6.17 -14.54
CA THR A 72 -8.65 -6.73 -14.94
C THR A 72 -9.76 -5.70 -14.99
N GLY A 73 -9.59 -4.52 -14.38
CA GLY A 73 -10.65 -3.51 -14.24
C GLY A 73 -11.78 -3.96 -13.29
N ASN A 74 -11.56 -5.02 -12.51
CA ASN A 74 -12.57 -5.52 -11.58
C ASN A 74 -12.41 -4.83 -10.22
N THR A 75 -13.42 -4.05 -9.86
CA THR A 75 -13.48 -3.26 -8.62
C THR A 75 -13.51 -4.10 -7.35
N TYR A 76 -13.97 -5.36 -7.41
CA TYR A 76 -14.02 -6.24 -6.24
C TYR A 76 -12.64 -6.56 -5.68
N TYR A 77 -11.60 -6.62 -6.53
CA TYR A 77 -10.23 -6.84 -6.06
C TYR A 77 -9.58 -5.56 -5.47
N ILE A 78 -10.14 -4.39 -5.74
CA ILE A 78 -9.57 -3.10 -5.27
C ILE A 78 -10.05 -2.77 -3.85
N ILE A 79 -11.28 -3.15 -3.51
CA ILE A 79 -11.90 -2.82 -2.22
C ILE A 79 -11.07 -3.32 -1.02
N PRO A 80 -10.59 -4.58 -0.98
CA PRO A 80 -9.77 -5.04 0.14
C PRO A 80 -8.52 -4.18 0.36
N TRP A 81 -7.85 -3.78 -0.72
CA TRP A 81 -6.70 -2.89 -0.64
C TRP A 81 -7.07 -1.53 -0.04
N LEU A 82 -8.17 -0.91 -0.49
CA LEU A 82 -8.64 0.38 0.03
C LEU A 82 -8.96 0.34 1.53
N ILE A 83 -9.62 -0.73 1.99
CA ILE A 83 -9.98 -0.90 3.41
C ILE A 83 -8.73 -1.11 4.27
N CYS A 84 -7.85 -2.05 3.88
CA CYS A 84 -6.64 -2.34 4.64
C CYS A 84 -5.70 -1.13 4.73
N THR A 85 -5.51 -0.42 3.61
CA THR A 85 -4.63 0.74 3.58
C THR A 85 -5.23 1.95 4.29
N ALA A 86 -6.55 2.14 4.29
CA ALA A 86 -7.16 3.26 5.03
C ALA A 86 -6.84 3.20 6.53
N LEU A 87 -6.92 2.02 7.15
CA LEU A 87 -6.61 1.84 8.58
C LEU A 87 -5.12 2.07 8.87
N LEU A 88 -4.25 1.53 8.01
CA LEU A 88 -2.80 1.73 8.13
C LEU A 88 -2.42 3.20 7.96
N PHE A 89 -3.02 3.89 6.98
CA PHE A 89 -2.73 5.29 6.68
C PHE A 89 -3.26 6.24 7.75
N LEU A 90 -4.42 5.92 8.34
CA LEU A 90 -4.91 6.62 9.53
C LEU A 90 -3.93 6.49 10.69
N THR A 91 -3.47 5.27 10.97
CA THR A 91 -2.53 4.98 12.05
C THR A 91 -1.19 5.69 11.83
N ALA A 92 -0.66 5.63 10.60
CA ALA A 92 0.56 6.34 10.21
C ALA A 92 0.41 7.86 10.35
N SER A 93 -0.75 8.41 9.99
CA SER A 93 -1.05 9.84 10.15
C SER A 93 -1.07 10.24 11.63
N VAL A 94 -1.68 9.42 12.49
CA VAL A 94 -1.68 9.66 13.96
C VAL A 94 -0.26 9.64 14.50
N TYR A 95 0.55 8.64 14.16
CA TYR A 95 1.95 8.60 14.58
C TYR A 95 2.73 9.82 14.10
N ALA A 96 2.65 10.14 12.82
CA ALA A 96 3.32 11.29 12.25
C ALA A 96 2.94 12.61 12.96
N VAL A 97 1.65 12.82 13.28
CA VAL A 97 1.18 13.97 14.06
C VAL A 97 1.73 13.96 15.49
N LEU A 98 1.78 12.81 16.16
CA LEU A 98 2.36 12.70 17.50
C LEU A 98 3.86 13.06 17.48
N TYR A 99 4.60 12.58 16.49
CA TYR A 99 6.03 12.89 16.33
C TYR A 99 6.29 14.34 15.91
N MET A 100 5.31 15.05 15.34
CA MET A 100 5.42 16.49 15.06
C MET A 100 5.51 17.37 16.32
N SER A 101 5.24 16.81 17.50
CA SER A 101 5.43 17.50 18.78
C SER A 101 6.90 17.64 19.19
N GLN A 102 7.84 16.94 18.53
CA GLN A 102 9.28 17.03 18.80
C GLN A 102 9.94 18.17 17.98
N ASP A 103 10.97 18.83 18.52
CA ASP A 103 11.40 20.18 18.09
C ASP A 103 12.05 20.32 16.69
N GLU A 104 12.32 19.23 15.97
CA GLU A 104 12.99 19.31 14.66
C GLU A 104 12.02 19.70 13.52
N THR A 105 12.12 20.95 13.05
CA THR A 105 11.26 21.49 11.98
C THR A 105 11.40 20.73 10.65
N SER A 106 12.60 20.22 10.34
CA SER A 106 12.86 19.40 9.15
C SER A 106 12.08 18.08 9.17
N GLN A 107 12.04 17.39 10.31
CA GLN A 107 11.29 16.14 10.49
C GLN A 107 9.78 16.37 10.37
N LYS A 108 9.26 17.49 10.88
CA LYS A 108 7.84 17.87 10.71
C LYS A 108 7.47 18.01 9.25
N LEU A 109 8.30 18.68 8.46
CA LEU A 109 8.06 18.87 7.04
C LEU A 109 8.07 17.54 6.28
N ILE A 110 9.03 16.66 6.58
CA ILE A 110 9.12 15.33 5.98
C ILE A 110 7.89 14.49 6.33
N ASN A 111 7.49 14.46 7.60
CA ASN A 111 6.31 13.71 8.05
C ASN A 111 5.03 14.20 7.36
N PHE A 112 4.86 15.52 7.19
CA PHE A 112 3.71 16.07 6.47
C PHE A 112 3.68 15.68 4.99
N LEU A 113 4.85 15.73 4.33
CA LEU A 113 4.97 15.29 2.93
C LEU A 113 4.65 13.81 2.78
N VAL A 114 5.11 12.96 3.69
CA VAL A 114 4.82 11.52 3.71
C VAL A 114 3.32 11.27 3.88
N ILE A 115 2.66 11.94 4.84
CA ILE A 115 1.20 11.88 4.99
C ILE A 115 0.50 12.28 3.68
N GLY A 116 0.93 13.38 3.05
CA GLY A 116 0.36 13.85 1.79
C GLY A 116 0.46 12.82 0.67
N VAL A 117 1.62 12.19 0.49
CA VAL A 117 1.84 11.13 -0.52
C VAL A 117 0.97 9.91 -0.26
N ILE A 118 0.85 9.49 1.01
CA ILE A 118 0.02 8.37 1.45
C ILE A 118 -1.46 8.61 1.09
N TRP A 119 -2.00 9.78 1.43
CA TRP A 119 -3.40 10.10 1.13
C TRP A 119 -3.64 10.34 -0.37
N ALA A 120 -2.67 10.92 -1.08
CA ALA A 120 -2.74 11.09 -2.53
C ALA A 120 -2.80 9.73 -3.25
N THR A 121 -1.96 8.77 -2.86
CA THR A 121 -1.98 7.42 -3.44
C THR A 121 -3.29 6.70 -3.16
N TRP A 122 -3.80 6.79 -1.92
CA TRP A 122 -5.11 6.24 -1.59
C TRP A 122 -6.24 6.85 -2.44
N TYR A 123 -6.25 8.18 -2.57
CA TYR A 123 -7.25 8.91 -3.35
C TYR A 123 -7.24 8.52 -4.83
N ILE A 124 -6.07 8.31 -5.45
CA ILE A 124 -5.96 7.85 -6.84
C ILE A 124 -6.64 6.49 -7.02
N VAL A 125 -6.38 5.54 -6.11
CA VAL A 125 -6.99 4.20 -6.17
C VAL A 125 -8.50 4.27 -5.93
N LEU A 126 -8.95 5.12 -4.99
CA LEU A 126 -10.37 5.35 -4.76
C LEU A 126 -11.05 5.93 -6.02
N LYS A 127 -10.43 6.93 -6.66
CA LYS A 127 -10.96 7.54 -7.88
C LYS A 127 -11.08 6.52 -9.00
N PHE A 128 -10.09 5.66 -9.17
CA PHE A 128 -10.15 4.53 -10.11
C PHE A 128 -11.32 3.59 -9.81
N HIS A 129 -11.55 3.25 -8.53
CA HIS A 129 -12.69 2.43 -8.12
C HIS A 129 -14.04 3.11 -8.46
N LEU A 130 -14.19 4.40 -8.12
CA LEU A 130 -15.43 5.15 -8.34
C LEU A 130 -15.76 5.31 -9.83
N GLU A 131 -14.77 5.67 -10.66
CA GLU A 131 -14.97 5.83 -12.11
C GLU A 131 -15.36 4.50 -12.77
N ASN A 132 -14.76 3.39 -12.36
CA ASN A 132 -15.13 2.07 -12.86
C ASN A 132 -16.53 1.62 -12.41
N ARG A 133 -17.01 2.09 -11.24
CA ARG A 133 -18.34 1.74 -10.74
C ARG A 133 -19.45 2.56 -11.39
N ILE A 134 -19.18 3.83 -11.72
CA ILE A 134 -20.11 4.71 -12.45
C ILE A 134 -20.34 4.19 -13.87
N ARG A 135 -19.30 3.71 -14.56
CA ARG A 135 -19.40 3.19 -15.94
C ARG A 135 -20.19 1.89 -16.09
N LYS A 136 -20.29 1.10 -15.02
CA LYS A 136 -21.02 -0.18 -15.01
C LYS A 136 -22.51 -0.02 -14.67
N ARG A 137 -22.97 1.20 -14.36
CA ARG A 137 -24.39 1.56 -14.20
C ARG A 137 -24.90 2.18 -15.49
#